data_AF-A0A800K029-F1
#
_entry.id   AF-A0A800K029-F1
#
_cell.length_a   1.000
_cell.length_b   1.000
_cell.length_c   1.000
_cell.angle_alpha   90.00
_cell.angle_beta   90.00
_cell.angle_gamma   90.00
#
_symmetry.space_group_name_H-M   'P 1'
#
loop_
_entity.id
_entity.type
_entity.pdbx_description
1 polymer ?
#
loop_
_entity_poly.entity_id
_entity_poly.type
_entity_poly.pdbx_seq_one_letter_code
_entity_poly.pdbx_strand_id
1 'polypeptide(L)'
;GFAGIFDTWQNKESGETVRSCAIITTGPNSLMEPIHDRMPVILDAEAEALWLDPATEDPSRLTALLQPYPAEEMEGYPVSTIVNSAREDSPEMIERVDAEEPTQPRQPGFPTD
;
A
#
# COMPACT_ATOMS: atom_id res chain seq x y z
N GLY A 1 -7.51 -5.34 6.67
CA GLY A 1 -6.29 -4.50 6.82
C GLY A 1 -5.33 -4.68 5.66
N PHE A 2 -4.12 -4.10 5.69
CA PHE A 2 -3.03 -4.49 4.78
C PHE A 2 -2.05 -5.44 5.47
N ALA A 3 -1.57 -6.46 4.77
CA ALA A 3 -0.53 -7.34 5.28
C ALA A 3 0.80 -6.56 5.40
N GLY A 4 1.44 -6.66 6.55
CA GLY A 4 2.68 -5.95 6.82
C GLY A 4 3.56 -6.67 7.82
N ILE A 5 4.85 -6.36 7.75
CA ILE A 5 5.87 -6.78 8.71
C ILE A 5 6.38 -5.56 9.47
N PHE A 6 6.86 -5.75 10.69
CA PHE A 6 7.45 -4.68 11.48
C PHE A 6 8.70 -5.17 12.17
N ASP A 7 9.59 -4.24 12.52
CA ASP A 7 10.75 -4.52 13.35
C ASP A 7 11.07 -3.31 14.23
N THR A 8 11.87 -3.54 15.27
CA THR A 8 12.39 -2.52 16.16
C THR A 8 13.91 -2.49 16.07
N TRP A 9 14.44 -1.41 15.51
CA TRP A 9 15.87 -1.15 15.47
C TRP A 9 16.30 -0.26 16.64
N GLN A 10 17.43 -0.57 17.28
CA GLN A 10 18.01 0.25 18.35
C GLN A 10 19.40 0.74 17.96
N ASN A 11 19.59 2.06 17.99
CA ASN A 11 20.90 2.68 17.85
C ASN A 11 21.72 2.45 19.12
N LYS A 12 22.85 1.76 18.99
CA LYS A 12 23.71 1.40 20.13
C LYS A 12 24.48 2.59 20.71
N GLU A 13 24.68 3.66 19.95
CA GLU A 13 25.45 4.84 20.37
C GLU A 13 24.55 5.91 20.99
N SER A 14 23.43 6.24 20.34
CA SER A 14 22.49 7.25 20.83
C SER A 14 21.45 6.70 21.81
N GLY A 15 21.26 5.38 21.84
CA GLY A 15 20.18 4.72 22.59
C GLY A 15 18.79 4.86 21.94
N GLU A 16 18.69 5.54 20.79
CA GLU A 16 17.44 5.75 20.06
C GLU A 16 16.83 4.42 19.61
N THR A 17 15.50 4.32 19.70
CA THR A 17 14.75 3.15 19.23
C THR A 17 13.80 3.56 18.12
N VAL A 18 13.94 2.93 16.96
CA VAL A 18 13.08 3.14 15.79
C VAL A 18 12.20 1.92 15.60
N ARG A 19 10.88 2.13 15.62
CA ARG A 19 9.91 1.12 15.21
C ARG A 19 9.46 1.44 13.80
N SER A 20 9.63 0.50 12.89
CA SER A 20 9.24 0.66 11.49
C SER A 20 8.43 -0.53 11.02
N CYS A 21 7.66 -0.32 9.96
CA CYS A 21 6.91 -1.35 9.29
C CYS A 21 7.05 -1.23 7.78
N ALA A 22 6.76 -2.33 7.09
CA ALA A 22 6.68 -2.41 5.65
C ALA A 22 5.37 -3.09 5.24
N ILE A 23 4.73 -2.56 4.20
CA ILE A 23 3.55 -3.16 3.59
C ILE A 23 4.00 -4.19 2.55
N ILE A 24 3.40 -5.38 2.58
CA ILE A 24 3.64 -6.42 1.57
C ILE A 24 2.83 -6.09 0.32
N THR A 25 3.48 -6.24 -0.84
CA THR A 25 2.85 -6.01 -2.16
C THR A 25 2.81 -7.30 -2.96
N THR A 26 1.86 -7.37 -3.89
CA THR A 26 1.63 -8.47 -4.82
C THR A 26 1.38 -7.91 -6.23
N GLY A 27 1.19 -8.80 -7.22
CA GLY A 27 0.77 -8.41 -8.56
C GLY A 27 -0.62 -7.76 -8.55
N PRO A 28 -0.99 -6.99 -9.58
CA PRO A 28 -2.27 -6.29 -9.60
C PRO A 28 -3.42 -7.27 -9.88
N ASN A 29 -4.62 -6.90 -9.47
CA ASN A 29 -5.85 -7.48 -9.99
C ASN A 29 -6.30 -6.71 -11.26
N SER A 30 -7.43 -7.10 -11.87
CA SER A 30 -7.93 -6.47 -13.10
C SER A 30 -8.31 -4.99 -12.95
N LEU A 31 -8.66 -4.53 -11.74
CA LEU A 31 -8.92 -3.11 -11.46
C LEU A 31 -7.62 -2.31 -11.40
N MET A 32 -6.57 -2.86 -10.79
CA MET A 32 -5.29 -2.19 -10.57
C MET A 32 -4.35 -2.25 -11.77
N GLU A 33 -4.45 -3.28 -12.62
CA GLU A 33 -3.60 -3.49 -13.80
C GLU A 33 -3.45 -2.24 -14.70
N PRO A 34 -4.53 -1.48 -15.04
CA PRO A 34 -4.38 -0.26 -15.82
C PRO A 34 -3.77 0.92 -15.06
N ILE A 35 -3.66 0.84 -13.72
CA ILE A 35 -3.16 1.92 -12.84
C ILE A 35 -1.69 1.69 -12.48
N HIS A 36 -1.32 0.46 -12.07
CA HIS A 36 0.04 0.11 -11.65
C HIS A 36 0.26 -1.41 -11.74
N ASP A 37 1.53 -1.82 -11.92
CA ASP A 37 1.96 -3.23 -11.94
C ASP A 37 2.00 -3.94 -10.57
N ARG A 38 1.57 -3.27 -9.50
CA ARG A 38 1.59 -3.79 -8.13
C ARG A 38 0.43 -3.24 -7.32
N MET A 39 0.04 -4.00 -6.30
CA MET A 39 -0.93 -3.55 -5.29
C MET A 39 -0.52 -4.08 -3.90
N PRO A 40 -0.95 -3.43 -2.80
CA PRO A 40 -0.79 -4.00 -1.47
C PRO A 40 -1.58 -5.31 -1.34
N VAL A 41 -1.09 -6.22 -0.49
CA VAL A 41 -1.89 -7.39 -0.06
C VAL A 41 -2.93 -6.89 0.94
N ILE A 42 -4.20 -6.95 0.55
CA ILE A 42 -5.35 -6.57 1.38
C ILE A 42 -5.90 -7.83 2.03
N LEU A 43 -6.14 -7.77 3.34
CA LEU A 43 -6.67 -8.86 4.15
C LEU A 43 -8.13 -8.56 4.49
N ASP A 44 -9.01 -9.54 4.24
CA ASP A 44 -10.36 -9.58 4.81
C ASP A 44 -10.30 -9.84 6.33
N ALA A 45 -11.46 -9.89 6.98
CA ALA A 45 -11.54 -10.00 8.43
C ALA A 45 -10.94 -11.33 8.96
N GLU A 46 -11.20 -12.43 8.28
CA GLU A 46 -10.72 -13.77 8.62
C GLU A 46 -9.21 -13.89 8.41
N ALA A 47 -8.71 -13.39 7.27
CA ALA A 47 -7.29 -13.37 6.95
C ALA A 47 -6.51 -12.44 7.88
N GLU A 48 -7.09 -11.30 8.27
CA GLU A 48 -6.50 -10.39 9.26
C GLU A 48 -6.39 -11.06 10.64
N ALA A 49 -7.43 -11.76 11.08
CA ALA A 49 -7.39 -12.51 12.33
C ALA A 49 -6.31 -13.61 12.30
N LEU A 50 -6.15 -14.32 11.18
CA LEU A 50 -5.07 -15.29 10.99
C LEU A 50 -3.69 -14.64 10.95
N TRP A 51 -3.55 -13.49 10.27
CA TRP A 51 -2.29 -12.75 10.12
C TRP A 51 -1.73 -12.27 11.46
N LEU A 52 -2.62 -11.89 12.38
CA LEU A 52 -2.27 -11.35 13.68
C LEU A 52 -2.19 -12.40 14.79
N ASP A 53 -2.56 -13.66 14.53
CA ASP A 53 -2.58 -14.73 15.53
C ASP A 53 -1.16 -15.20 15.88
N PRO A 54 -0.66 -14.94 17.11
CA PRO A 54 0.67 -15.38 17.54
C PRO A 54 0.81 -16.91 17.65
N ALA A 55 -0.30 -17.65 17.67
CA ALA A 55 -0.30 -19.12 17.68
C ALA A 55 -0.10 -19.72 16.28
N THR A 56 -0.09 -18.90 15.22
CA THR A 56 0.20 -19.37 13.86
C THR A 56 1.71 -19.57 13.69
N GLU A 57 2.17 -20.81 13.93
CA GLU A 57 3.59 -21.18 13.82
C GLU A 57 4.02 -21.58 12.40
N ASP A 58 3.08 -21.99 11.54
CA ASP A 58 3.36 -22.42 10.18
C ASP A 58 3.33 -21.22 9.20
N PRO A 59 4.49 -20.79 8.66
CA PRO A 59 4.55 -19.65 7.75
C PRO A 59 3.76 -19.88 6.45
N SER A 60 3.56 -21.13 6.04
CA SER A 60 2.86 -21.43 4.79
C SER A 60 1.41 -20.95 4.80
N ARG A 61 0.77 -20.98 5.98
CA ARG A 61 -0.59 -20.46 6.21
C ARG A 61 -0.67 -18.95 5.99
N LEU A 62 0.39 -18.21 6.33
CA LEU A 62 0.46 -16.77 6.13
C LEU A 62 0.84 -16.42 4.70
N THR A 63 1.79 -17.13 4.10
CA THR A 63 2.18 -16.89 2.70
C THR A 63 1.05 -17.19 1.71
N ALA A 64 0.13 -18.10 2.07
CA ALA A 64 -1.07 -18.37 1.28
C ALA A 64 -2.01 -17.16 1.17
N LEU A 65 -1.95 -16.21 2.11
CA LEU A 65 -2.75 -14.98 2.11
C LEU A 65 -2.17 -13.89 1.18
N LEU A 66 -0.95 -14.07 0.66
CA LEU A 66 -0.26 -13.05 -0.14
C LEU A 66 -0.74 -13.03 -1.60
N GLN A 67 -2.03 -12.84 -1.81
CA GLN A 67 -2.70 -12.84 -3.10
C GLN A 67 -3.30 -11.46 -3.41
N PRO A 68 -3.50 -11.13 -4.71
CA PRO A 68 -4.25 -9.94 -5.10
C PRO A 68 -5.67 -9.99 -4.53
N TYR A 69 -6.18 -8.85 -4.04
CA TYR A 69 -7.54 -8.75 -3.52
C TYR A 69 -8.58 -8.86 -4.66
N PRO A 70 -9.79 -9.39 -4.44
CA PRO A 70 -10.83 -9.46 -5.46
C PRO A 70 -11.15 -8.07 -6.04
N ALA A 71 -11.16 -7.95 -7.37
CA ALA A 71 -11.36 -6.66 -8.04
C ALA A 71 -12.81 -6.16 -7.89
N GLU A 72 -13.76 -7.09 -7.84
CA GLU A 72 -15.20 -6.85 -7.64
C GLU A 72 -15.55 -6.28 -6.27
N GLU A 73 -14.64 -6.41 -5.30
CA GLU A 73 -14.78 -5.84 -3.95
C GLU A 73 -14.04 -4.49 -3.80
N MET A 74 -13.49 -3.97 -4.90
CA MET A 74 -12.75 -2.72 -4.93
C MET A 74 -13.42 -1.70 -5.86
N GLU A 75 -13.28 -0.43 -5.50
CA GLU A 75 -13.66 0.68 -6.35
C GLU A 75 -12.47 1.64 -6.48
N GLY A 76 -12.21 2.09 -7.70
CA GLY A 76 -11.24 3.13 -8.00
C GLY A 76 -11.93 4.29 -8.72
N TYR A 77 -11.53 5.51 -8.39
CA TYR A 77 -12.02 6.72 -9.04
C TYR A 77 -10.92 7.78 -9.11
N PRO A 78 -10.93 8.66 -10.12
CA PRO A 78 -9.95 9.73 -10.22
C PRO A 78 -10.15 10.76 -9.10
N VAL A 79 -9.03 11.29 -8.61
CA VAL A 79 -8.97 12.36 -7.61
C VAL A 79 -8.08 13.50 -8.12
N SER A 80 -8.14 14.64 -7.43
CA SER A 80 -7.32 15.81 -7.76
C SER A 80 -5.82 15.52 -7.63
N THR A 81 -5.00 16.15 -8.47
CA THR A 81 -3.53 16.07 -8.41
C THR A 81 -2.92 16.70 -7.16
N ILE A 82 -3.73 17.37 -6.32
CA ILE A 82 -3.33 17.88 -5.01
C ILE A 82 -2.71 16.76 -4.15
N VAL A 83 -3.20 15.52 -4.27
CA VAL A 83 -2.68 14.33 -3.55
C VAL A 83 -1.19 14.04 -3.84
N ASN A 84 -0.63 14.59 -4.92
CA ASN A 84 0.80 14.42 -5.25
C ASN A 84 1.75 15.19 -4.32
N SER A 85 1.25 16.15 -3.55
CA SER A 85 2.04 16.95 -2.61
C SER A 85 1.93 16.39 -1.20
N ALA A 86 3.02 15.80 -0.69
CA ALA A 86 3.09 15.30 0.68
C ALA A 86 3.00 16.37 1.78
N ARG A 87 2.91 17.66 1.41
CA ARG A 87 2.76 18.79 2.35
C ARG A 87 1.31 19.16 2.63
N GLU A 88 0.42 18.72 1.76
CA GLU A 88 -0.99 19.03 1.84
C GLU A 88 -1.68 17.88 2.59
N ASP A 89 -2.63 18.21 3.48
CA ASP A 89 -3.50 17.23 4.17
C ASP A 89 -4.92 17.81 4.26
N SER A 90 -5.79 17.43 3.33
CA SER A 90 -7.17 17.93 3.25
C SER A 90 -8.14 16.84 2.78
N PRO A 91 -9.42 16.89 3.22
CA PRO A 91 -10.42 15.89 2.84
C PRO A 91 -10.72 15.89 1.33
N GLU A 92 -10.54 17.03 0.66
CA GLU A 92 -10.75 17.21 -0.78
C GLU A 92 -9.86 16.29 -1.64
N MET A 93 -8.77 15.76 -1.09
CA MET A 93 -7.82 14.88 -1.80
C MET A 93 -8.39 13.53 -2.21
N ILE A 94 -9.43 13.08 -1.52
CA ILE A 94 -10.09 11.80 -1.81
C ILE A 94 -11.46 12.00 -2.44
N GLU A 95 -11.83 13.25 -2.77
CA GLU A 95 -13.07 13.53 -3.47
C GLU A 95 -12.96 13.15 -4.96
N ARG A 96 -14.05 12.58 -5.47
CA ARG A 96 -14.18 12.23 -6.89
C ARG A 96 -14.12 13.49 -7.73
N VAL A 97 -13.31 13.46 -8.79
CA VAL A 97 -13.31 14.49 -9.83
C VAL A 97 -13.86 13.91 -11.14
N ASP A 98 -14.44 14.77 -11.98
CA ASP A 98 -14.83 14.35 -13.33
C ASP A 98 -13.59 14.04 -14.17
N ALA A 99 -13.69 13.02 -15.02
CA ALA A 99 -12.59 12.54 -15.85
C ALA A 99 -12.32 13.46 -17.06
N GLU A 100 -12.00 14.74 -16.84
CA GLU A 100 -11.42 15.63 -17.87
C GLU A 100 -10.38 16.60 -17.28
N GLU A 101 -9.12 16.18 -17.25
CA GLU A 101 -8.06 16.72 -18.12
C GLU A 101 -6.79 15.85 -17.97
N PRO A 102 -6.14 15.43 -19.08
CA PRO A 102 -4.84 14.76 -19.02
C PRO A 102 -3.78 15.80 -18.61
N THR A 103 -3.40 15.80 -17.33
CA THR A 103 -2.22 16.54 -16.88
C THR A 103 -0.97 15.79 -17.32
N GLN A 104 -0.04 16.54 -17.92
CA GLN A 104 1.09 16.04 -18.72
C GLN A 104 1.90 14.92 -18.05
N PRO A 105 2.43 13.95 -18.83
CA PRO A 105 3.35 12.95 -18.28
C PRO A 105 4.56 13.66 -17.64
N ARG A 106 4.90 13.26 -16.41
CA ARG A 106 6.16 13.68 -15.78
C ARG A 106 7.33 13.29 -16.69
N GLN A 107 8.22 14.24 -16.99
CA GLN A 107 9.57 13.89 -17.40
C GLN A 107 10.27 13.16 -16.24
N PRO A 108 10.98 12.04 -16.48
CA PRO A 108 11.74 11.37 -15.43
C PRO A 108 12.92 12.25 -15.02
N GLY A 109 12.76 12.98 -13.92
CA GLY A 109 13.85 13.65 -13.20
C GLY A 109 14.43 12.71 -12.15
N PHE A 110 15.21 11.71 -12.58
CA PHE A 110 16.19 11.09 -11.68
C PHE A 110 17.52 11.83 -11.89
N PRO A 111 18.12 12.41 -10.83
CA PRO A 111 19.52 12.81 -10.88
C PRO A 111 20.36 11.55 -11.13
N THR A 112 21.11 11.53 -12.23
CA THR A 112 22.27 10.65 -12.35
C THR A 112 23.38 11.23 -11.49
N ASP A 113 23.82 10.51 -10.47
CA ASP A 113 25.18 10.65 -9.95
C ASP A 113 26.20 10.28 -11.05
#